data_AF-A0A2E0QZY1-F1
#
_entry.id   AF-A0A2E0QZY1-F1
#
_cell.length_a   1.000
_cell.length_b   1.000
_cell.length_c   1.000
_cell.angle_alpha   90.00
_cell.angle_beta   90.00
_cell.angle_gamma   90.00
#
_symmetry.space_group_name_H-M   'P 1'
#
loop_
_entity.id
_entity.type
_entity.pdbx_description
1 polymer ?
#
loop_
_entity_poly.entity_id
_entity_poly.type
_entity_poly.pdbx_seq_one_letter_code
_entity_poly.pdbx_strand_id
1 'polypeptide(L)' 'MQPPICSFCHRDQRDCEGLEFGLVKFANYEPLDRPGHPKGLLWFCSEHLEEAKKLEGLDSSTALKQLRSLFM' A
#
# COMPACT_ATOMS: atom_id res chain seq x y z
N MET A 1 2.98 0.80 -15.10
CA MET A 1 2.12 0.41 -13.97
C MET A 1 2.95 -0.52 -13.10
N GLN A 2 3.15 -0.21 -11.81
CA GLN A 2 3.79 -1.19 -10.91
C GLN A 2 2.83 -2.38 -10.70
N PRO A 3 3.36 -3.61 -10.58
CA PRO A 3 2.55 -4.76 -10.22
C PRO A 3 1.91 -4.55 -8.82
N PRO A 4 0.73 -5.14 -8.56
CA PRO A 4 0.11 -5.14 -7.25
C PRO A 4 0.92 -6.03 -6.30
N ILE A 5 1.91 -5.41 -5.66
CA ILE A 5 2.76 -6.00 -4.63
C ILE A 5 2.47 -5.29 -3.32
N CYS A 6 2.18 -6.05 -2.28
CA CYS A 6 1.90 -5.47 -0.98
C CYS A 6 3.14 -4.74 -0.46
N SER A 7 3.03 -3.44 -0.20
CA SER A 7 4.15 -2.61 0.29
C SER A 7 4.57 -2.93 1.73
N PHE A 8 3.82 -3.82 2.41
CA PHE A 8 4.11 -4.29 3.76
C PHE A 8 4.76 -5.68 3.78
N CYS A 9 4.03 -6.71 3.33
CA CYS A 9 4.49 -8.10 3.36
C CYS A 9 5.19 -8.55 2.06
N HIS A 10 5.25 -7.70 1.04
CA HIS A 10 5.87 -7.97 -0.26
C HIS A 10 5.27 -9.16 -1.03
N ARG A 11 4.06 -9.62 -0.65
CA ARG A 11 3.33 -10.60 -1.46
C ARG A 11 2.96 -9.99 -2.80
N ASP A 12 3.19 -10.75 -3.85
CA ASP A 12 2.85 -10.41 -5.22
C ASP A 12 1.55 -11.12 -5.60
N GLN A 13 0.59 -10.39 -6.17
CA GLN A 13 -0.65 -11.00 -6.65
C GLN A 13 -0.41 -12.10 -7.69
N ARG A 14 0.69 -12.03 -8.45
CA ARG A 14 1.05 -13.04 -9.45
C ARG A 14 1.48 -14.37 -8.83
N ASP A 15 1.96 -14.35 -7.58
CA ASP A 15 2.41 -15.54 -6.85
C ASP A 15 1.29 -16.15 -5.99
N CYS A 16 0.31 -15.33 -5.61
CA CYS A 16 -0.81 -15.74 -4.78
C CYS A 16 -2.14 -15.64 -5.55
N GLU A 17 -2.49 -16.69 -6.28
CA GLU A 17 -3.77 -16.77 -6.99
C GLU A 17 -4.94 -16.70 -5.99
N GLY A 18 -5.85 -15.75 -6.18
CA GLY A 18 -7.01 -15.52 -5.30
C GLY A 18 -6.82 -14.50 -4.17
N LEU A 19 -5.62 -13.93 -4.00
CA LEU A 19 -5.40 -12.82 -3.07
C LEU A 19 -5.80 -11.49 -3.72
N GLU A 20 -6.77 -10.80 -3.12
CA GLU A 20 -7.18 -9.47 -3.59
C GLU A 20 -6.20 -8.39 -3.11
N PHE A 21 -5.94 -7.41 -3.97
CA PHE A 21 -5.09 -6.26 -3.66
C PHE A 21 -5.89 -4.97 -3.82
N GLY A 22 -5.68 -4.06 -2.88
CA GLY A 22 -6.25 -2.73 -2.91
C GLY A 22 -5.17 -1.66 -2.95
N LEU A 23 -5.48 -0.58 -3.67
CA LEU A 23 -4.72 0.66 -3.61
C LEU A 23 -5.21 1.50 -2.43
N VAL A 24 -4.26 2.01 -1.64
CA VAL A 24 -4.51 3.00 -0.61
C VAL A 24 -3.78 4.28 -0.98
N LYS A 25 -4.52 5.38 -0.95
CA LYS A 25 -4.00 6.72 -1.14
C LYS A 25 -3.81 7.35 0.23
N PHE A 26 -2.57 7.70 0.54
CA PHE A 26 -2.14 8.36 1.77
C PHE A 26 -2.14 9.88 1.63
N ALA A 27 -1.98 10.57 2.76
CA ALA A 27 -2.01 12.04 2.83
C ALA A 27 -0.92 12.71 1.98
N ASN A 28 0.24 12.04 1.84
CA ASN A 28 1.36 12.50 1.01
C ASN A 28 1.23 12.12 -0.46
N TYR A 29 0.00 11.92 -0.93
CA TYR A 29 -0.22 11.63 -2.34
C TYR A 29 0.16 12.82 -3.22
N GLU A 30 1.17 12.61 -4.04
CA GLU A 30 1.59 13.57 -5.07
C GLU A 30 1.34 12.94 -6.44
N PRO A 31 0.40 13.46 -7.24
CA PRO A 31 0.23 13.01 -8.62
C PRO A 31 1.49 13.35 -9.41
N LEU A 32 2.00 12.37 -10.16
CA LEU A 32 3.14 12.56 -11.04
C LEU A 32 2.65 12.93 -12.44
N ASP A 33 3.23 13.98 -13.02
CA ASP A 33 3.02 14.39 -14.41
C ASP A 33 3.77 13.48 -15.42
N ARG A 34 4.51 12.49 -14.91
CA ARG A 34 5.37 11.59 -15.67
C ARG A 34 5.02 10.13 -15.38
N PRO A 35 5.23 9.20 -16.32
CA PRO A 35 4.98 7.78 -16.09
C PRO A 35 5.84 7.26 -14.94
N GLY A 36 5.17 6.78 -13.89
CA GLY A 36 5.81 6.35 -12.64
C GLY A 36 4.76 5.98 -11.60
N HIS A 37 5.24 5.52 -10.45
CA HIS A 37 4.37 5.25 -9.31
C HIS A 37 4.25 6.50 -8.44
N PRO A 38 3.06 7.12 -8.34
CA PRO A 38 2.90 8.35 -7.58
C PRO A 38 3.24 8.12 -6.11
N LYS A 39 3.84 9.13 -5.48
CA LYS A 39 4.08 9.08 -4.04
C LYS A 39 2.75 9.01 -3.32
N GLY A 40 2.76 8.38 -2.14
CA GLY A 40 1.57 8.25 -1.31
C GLY A 40 0.48 7.34 -1.86
N LEU A 41 0.62 6.76 -3.04
CA LEU A 41 -0.24 5.67 -3.50
C LEU A 41 0.52 4.37 -3.24
N LEU A 42 -0.06 3.37 -2.59
CA LEU A 42 0.60 2.07 -2.35
C LEU A 42 -0.38 0.91 -2.46
N TRP A 43 0.12 -0.26 -2.84
CA TRP A 43 -0.64 -1.50 -2.91
C TRP A 43 -0.56 -2.27 -1.59
N PHE A 44 -1.68 -2.85 -1.17
CA PHE A 44 -1.77 -3.76 -0.03
C PHE A 44 -2.61 -4.98 -0.39
N CYS A 45 -2.22 -6.16 0.12
CA CYS A 45 -3.07 -7.34 0.05
C CYS A 45 -4.26 -7.18 1.01
N SER A 46 -5.34 -7.91 0.76
CA SER A 46 -6.58 -7.89 1.56
C SER A 46 -6.34 -7.93 3.07
N GLU A 47 -5.39 -8.74 3.54
CA GLU A 47 -5.02 -8.85 4.97
C GLU A 47 -4.50 -7.53 5.59
N HIS A 48 -3.73 -6.74 4.84
CA HIS A 48 -3.15 -5.48 5.34
C HIS A 48 -3.93 -4.25 4.85
N LEU A 49 -4.87 -4.43 3.91
CA LEU A 49 -5.61 -3.34 3.27
C LEU A 49 -6.49 -2.59 4.26
N GLU A 50 -7.18 -3.30 5.17
CA GLU A 50 -8.09 -2.68 6.14
C GLU A 50 -7.33 -1.76 7.11
N GLU A 51 -6.21 -2.24 7.66
CA GLU A 51 -5.36 -1.44 8.56
C GLU A 51 -4.68 -0.30 7.82
N ALA A 52 -4.25 -0.51 6.57
CA ALA A 52 -3.67 0.54 5.75
C ALA A 52 -4.68 1.66 5.46
N LYS A 53 -5.95 1.34 5.19
CA LYS A 53 -7.02 2.32 4.99
C LYS A 53 -7.25 3.18 6.24
N LYS A 54 -7.22 2.60 7.44
CA LYS A 54 -7.34 3.37 8.70
C LYS A 54 -6.23 4.42 8.86
N LEU A 55 -5.11 4.23 8.18
CA LEU A 55 -3.94 5.10 8.21
C LEU A 55 -3.83 6.00 6.98
N GLU A 56 -4.86 6.07 6.13
CA GLU A 56 -4.86 6.91 4.92
C GLU A 56 -4.63 8.40 5.21
N GLY A 57 -4.99 8.85 6.42
CA GLY A 57 -4.75 10.22 6.91
C GLY A 57 -3.29 10.52 7.27
N LEU A 58 -2.39 9.54 7.24
CA LEU A 58 -0.96 9.72 7.53
C LEU A 58 -0.12 9.66 6.24
N ASP A 59 1.13 10.12 6.32
CA ASP A 59 2.14 9.85 5.30
C ASP A 59 2.33 8.35 5.09
N SER A 60 2.48 7.92 3.84
CA SER A 60 2.72 6.52 3.49
C SER A 60 3.89 5.88 4.27
N SER A 61 4.96 6.63 4.52
CA SER A 61 6.10 6.16 5.31
C SER A 61 5.77 5.99 6.79
N THR A 62 4.93 6.85 7.35
CA THR A 62 4.46 6.78 8.74
C THR A 62 3.44 5.67 8.91
N ALA A 63 2.49 5.56 7.98
CA ALA A 63 1.50 4.48 7.94
C ALA A 63 2.18 3.11 7.90
N LEU A 64 3.23 2.92 7.08
CA LEU A 64 3.98 1.67 7.04
C LEU A 64 4.70 1.35 8.36
N LYS A 65 5.24 2.36 9.05
CA LYS A 65 5.84 2.16 10.39
C LYS A 65 4.79 1.74 11.41
N GLN A 66 3.60 2.35 11.36
CA GLN A 66 2.52 2.04 12.28
C GLN A 66 1.91 0.66 12.00
N LEU A 67 1.71 0.30 10.73
CA LEU A 67 1.38 -1.07 10.30
C LEU A 67 2.38 -2.09 10.87
N ARG A 68 3.69 -1.82 10.81
CA ARG A 68 4.70 -2.71 11.41
C ARG A 68 4.51 -2.89 12.91
N SER A 69 4.05 -1.86 13.61
CA SER A 69 3.78 -1.95 15.05
C SER A 69 2.48 -2.70 15.39
N LEU A 70 1.55 -2.82 14.44
CA LEU A 70 0.26 -3.51 14.65
C LEU A 70 0.35 -5.02 14.37
N PHE A 71 1.27 -5.43 13.50
CA PHE A 71 1.47 -6.83 13.08
C PHE A 71 2.75 -7.46 13.67
N MET A 72 3.34 -6.85 14.72
CA MET A 72 4.50 -7.34 15.48
C MET A 72 4.07 -7.95 16.81
#